data_AF-A0A223PGV9-F1
#
_entry.id   AF-A0A223PGV9-F1
#
_cell.length_a   1.000
_cell.length_b   1.000
_cell.length_c   1.000
_cell.angle_alpha   90.00
_cell.angle_beta   90.00
_cell.angle_gamma   90.00
#
_symmetry.space_group_name_H-M   'P 1'
#
loop_
_entity.id
_entity.type
_entity.pdbx_description
1 polymer ?
#
loop_
_entity_poly.entity_id
_entity_poly.type
_entity_poly.pdbx_seq_one_letter_code
_entity_poly.pdbx_strand_id
1 'polypeptide(L)'
;MMPMKLATQYALILAFLCPPAIAQPKPDAEPPKNMITPLPGQNAWEIREVDPDSEEVRTFRYVLRNQIAPSMRSTIDIDKEGRQFVYRYRLSNGKQAEQDINNFWICCVPLQVFVVPEDEPFPKKTGDKDKDKAAMSEWYKRMRAGAELIVSGGDRYLPAPASWDPSLKQGDGSAGYGWLAHFTKGIPYGMPPGTWAEGFAFLRPELPGVRIAKLQGFAKNDQVPGSYDIDTDDPKLKAEIAAIARSDGRWLPVLAPVFPVPEPFDATVFTRELWSEIENTWYRDDDYSLTMLAPEVFTQLQREFKLLIPALEANNTSAAKAGIARMLAYMAQLTAPDSVTPENAGQEQAANDTTPLPTTRAPVTDPNSVDAATHTIHRVAARALVFNLAYLQEHLGSGK
;
A
#
# COMPACT_ATOMS: atom_id res chain seq x y z
N MET A 1 -29.92 21.41 84.50
CA MET A 1 -30.77 20.21 84.32
C MET A 1 -31.20 20.15 82.87
N MET A 2 -30.97 19.00 82.23
CA MET A 2 -31.47 18.59 80.91
C MET A 2 -33.01 18.75 80.80
N PRO A 3 -33.62 18.83 79.59
CA PRO A 3 -33.43 17.81 78.55
C PRO A 3 -33.38 18.26 77.07
N MET A 4 -32.78 17.34 76.29
CA MET A 4 -32.88 17.15 74.84
C MET A 4 -34.33 16.98 74.36
N LYS A 5 -34.57 17.31 73.08
CA LYS A 5 -35.26 16.50 72.04
C LYS A 5 -35.02 17.15 70.67
N LEU A 6 -34.25 16.52 69.78
CA LEU A 6 -34.65 15.59 68.71
C LEU A 6 -35.34 16.24 67.49
N ALA A 7 -34.58 16.23 66.38
CA ALA A 7 -34.96 15.78 65.04
C ALA A 7 -35.88 16.60 64.10
N THR A 8 -35.43 16.61 62.84
CA THR A 8 -36.20 16.51 61.58
C THR A 8 -36.33 17.77 60.72
N GLN A 9 -35.45 17.81 59.69
CA GLN A 9 -35.64 18.16 58.27
C GLN A 9 -36.93 18.86 57.83
N TYR A 10 -36.80 19.98 57.10
CA TYR A 10 -37.44 20.34 55.80
C TYR A 10 -36.70 21.60 55.29
N ALA A 11 -35.83 21.52 54.28
CA ALA A 11 -36.12 21.58 52.84
C ALA A 11 -36.95 22.81 52.42
N LEU A 12 -36.27 23.70 51.66
CA LEU A 12 -36.78 24.77 50.79
C LEU A 12 -37.63 25.89 51.43
N ILE A 13 -37.07 27.10 51.46
CA ILE A 13 -37.47 28.25 50.63
C ILE A 13 -36.64 29.45 51.11
N LEU A 14 -35.60 29.80 50.33
CA LEU A 14 -35.11 31.17 50.18
C LEU A 14 -34.21 31.19 48.93
N ALA A 15 -34.79 30.78 47.81
CA ALA A 15 -34.50 31.44 46.55
C ALA A 15 -35.16 32.80 46.62
N PHE A 16 -34.38 33.87 46.54
CA PHE A 16 -34.71 35.18 45.94
C PHE A 16 -33.64 36.15 46.44
N LEU A 17 -32.63 36.38 45.60
CA LEU A 17 -31.79 37.59 45.47
C LEU A 17 -30.40 37.25 44.92
N CYS A 18 -30.36 36.58 43.77
CA CYS A 18 -29.27 36.74 42.80
C CYS A 18 -29.93 36.63 41.42
N PRO A 19 -29.89 37.66 40.57
CA PRO A 19 -30.30 37.46 39.18
C PRO A 19 -29.43 36.33 38.59
N PRO A 20 -29.99 35.43 37.77
CA PRO A 20 -29.15 34.55 36.98
C PRO A 20 -28.27 35.45 36.14
N ALA A 21 -26.96 35.35 36.33
CA ALA A 21 -26.03 35.81 35.32
C ALA A 21 -26.44 35.08 34.05
N ILE A 22 -27.07 35.81 33.12
CA ILE A 22 -27.28 35.34 31.76
C ILE A 22 -25.86 35.05 31.27
N ALA A 23 -25.50 33.77 31.20
CA ALA A 23 -24.30 33.36 30.52
C ALA A 23 -24.42 33.94 29.12
N GLN A 24 -23.56 34.92 28.81
CA GLN A 24 -23.46 35.40 27.43
C GLN A 24 -23.26 34.17 26.56
N PRO A 25 -23.99 34.02 25.45
CA PRO A 25 -23.69 32.97 24.49
C PRO A 25 -22.20 33.11 24.19
N LYS A 26 -21.45 32.07 24.53
CA LYS A 26 -20.05 31.94 24.17
C LYS A 26 -20.02 32.25 22.67
N PRO A 27 -19.25 33.26 22.20
CA PRO A 27 -19.20 33.55 20.78
C PRO A 27 -18.96 32.22 20.08
N ASP A 28 -19.87 31.87 19.15
CA ASP A 28 -19.75 30.65 18.36
C ASP A 28 -18.30 30.57 17.92
N ALA A 29 -17.62 29.50 18.34
CA ALA A 29 -16.23 29.27 17.96
C ALA A 29 -16.16 29.47 16.45
N GLU A 30 -15.21 30.30 15.98
CA GLU A 30 -15.02 30.51 14.55
C GLU A 30 -15.09 29.15 13.84
N PRO A 31 -15.93 29.01 12.80
CA PRO A 31 -16.07 27.73 12.12
C PRO A 31 -14.68 27.26 11.69
N PRO A 32 -14.33 25.99 11.95
CA PRO A 32 -13.00 25.49 11.69
C PRO A 32 -12.61 25.78 10.24
N LYS A 33 -11.38 26.29 10.04
CA LYS A 33 -10.88 26.74 8.73
C LYS A 33 -11.02 25.63 7.69
N ASN A 34 -10.66 24.40 8.05
CA ASN A 34 -10.82 23.22 7.21
C ASN A 34 -11.84 22.25 7.84
N MET A 35 -12.63 21.57 7.01
CA MET A 35 -13.61 20.59 7.45
C MET A 35 -13.67 19.40 6.49
N ILE A 36 -13.87 18.21 7.06
CA ILE A 36 -14.19 16.98 6.33
C ILE A 36 -15.51 16.48 6.91
N THR A 37 -16.53 16.32 6.06
CA THR A 37 -17.87 15.90 6.49
C THR A 37 -18.32 14.68 5.70
N PRO A 38 -18.56 13.52 6.32
CA PRO A 38 -19.09 12.36 5.60
C PRO A 38 -20.49 12.65 5.10
N LEU A 39 -20.76 12.31 3.84
CA LEU A 39 -22.09 12.45 3.23
C LEU A 39 -22.96 11.25 3.63
N PRO A 40 -24.08 11.45 4.35
CA PRO A 40 -24.89 10.34 4.86
C PRO A 40 -25.38 9.41 3.75
N GLY A 41 -25.21 8.10 3.95
CA GLY A 41 -25.63 7.06 3.00
C GLY A 41 -24.78 6.98 1.73
N GLN A 42 -23.65 7.70 1.66
CA GLN A 42 -22.75 7.69 0.52
C GLN A 42 -21.33 7.33 0.95
N ASN A 43 -20.57 6.74 0.04
CA ASN A 43 -19.15 6.48 0.21
C ASN A 43 -18.33 7.72 -0.18
N ALA A 44 -18.68 8.87 0.40
CA ALA A 44 -18.25 10.19 -0.05
C ALA A 44 -18.14 11.19 1.12
N TRP A 45 -17.27 12.18 0.97
CA TRP A 45 -17.09 13.29 1.92
C TRP A 45 -17.23 14.61 1.19
N GLU A 46 -17.74 15.61 1.88
CA GLU A 46 -17.57 17.01 1.50
C GLU A 46 -16.33 17.55 2.22
N ILE A 47 -15.41 18.11 1.43
CA ILE A 47 -14.19 18.71 1.92
C ILE A 47 -14.31 20.20 1.72
N ARG A 48 -14.11 20.95 2.80
CA ARG A 48 -13.98 22.40 2.80
C ARG A 48 -12.56 22.75 3.21
N GLU A 49 -11.85 23.41 2.32
CA GLU A 49 -10.48 23.85 2.51
C GLU A 49 -10.41 25.37 2.35
N VAL A 50 -9.67 26.04 3.22
CA VAL A 50 -9.32 27.45 3.06
C VAL A 50 -7.89 27.53 2.55
N ASP A 51 -7.72 28.08 1.34
CA ASP A 51 -6.42 28.37 0.75
C ASP A 51 -5.67 29.37 1.66
N PRO A 52 -4.51 28.99 2.22
CA PRO A 52 -3.85 29.79 3.25
C PRO A 52 -3.29 31.12 2.73
N ASP A 53 -3.05 31.21 1.41
CA ASP A 53 -2.44 32.39 0.78
C ASP A 53 -3.51 33.37 0.26
N SER A 54 -4.68 32.87 -0.14
CA SER A 54 -5.74 33.70 -0.75
C SER A 54 -7.00 33.83 0.08
N GLU A 55 -7.12 33.09 1.19
CA GLU A 55 -8.33 32.94 2.00
C GLU A 55 -9.55 32.44 1.21
N GLU A 56 -9.35 31.95 -0.03
CA GLU A 56 -10.39 31.38 -0.86
C GLU A 56 -10.85 30.06 -0.27
N VAL A 57 -12.17 29.91 -0.09
CA VAL A 57 -12.77 28.65 0.33
C VAL A 57 -13.01 27.78 -0.90
N ARG A 58 -12.42 26.60 -0.91
CA ARG A 58 -12.71 25.54 -1.88
C ARG A 58 -13.58 24.49 -1.20
N THR A 59 -14.67 24.11 -1.85
CA THR A 59 -15.50 22.99 -1.42
C THR A 59 -15.58 21.98 -2.54
N PHE A 60 -15.26 20.72 -2.25
CA PHE A 60 -15.32 19.66 -3.24
C PHE A 60 -15.75 18.34 -2.61
N ARG A 61 -16.34 17.48 -3.44
CA ARG A 61 -16.81 16.16 -3.03
C ARG A 61 -15.73 15.12 -3.29
N TYR A 62 -15.33 14.43 -2.23
CA TYR A 62 -14.57 13.19 -2.33
C TYR A 62 -15.45 11.95 -2.40
N VAL A 63 -15.03 10.90 -3.12
CA VAL A 63 -15.71 9.59 -3.25
C VAL A 63 -14.62 8.52 -3.14
N LEU A 64 -14.73 7.54 -2.24
CA LEU A 64 -13.67 6.52 -2.15
C LEU A 64 -13.54 5.76 -3.47
N ARG A 65 -12.28 5.50 -3.82
CA ARG A 65 -11.90 4.76 -5.02
C ARG A 65 -11.74 3.27 -4.73
N ASN A 66 -12.57 2.74 -3.83
CA ASN A 66 -12.49 1.36 -3.33
C ASN A 66 -13.68 0.49 -3.72
N GLN A 67 -14.64 1.01 -4.50
CA GLN A 67 -15.77 0.25 -5.04
C GLN A 67 -15.37 -0.55 -6.29
N ILE A 68 -14.18 -1.13 -6.20
CA ILE A 68 -13.57 -2.06 -7.15
C ILE A 68 -13.50 -3.44 -6.50
N ALA A 69 -13.46 -4.49 -7.32
CA ALA A 69 -13.31 -5.86 -6.85
C ALA A 69 -12.08 -6.52 -7.50
N PRO A 70 -10.87 -6.01 -7.22
CA PRO A 70 -9.69 -6.49 -7.89
C PRO A 70 -9.28 -7.89 -7.42
N SER A 71 -8.81 -8.69 -8.37
CA SER A 71 -7.96 -9.84 -8.08
C SER A 71 -6.74 -9.78 -8.99
N MET A 72 -5.59 -10.15 -8.43
CA MET A 72 -4.33 -10.08 -9.13
C MET A 72 -3.53 -11.36 -8.98
N ARG A 73 -2.87 -11.74 -10.08
CA ARG A 73 -1.94 -12.84 -10.14
C ARG A 73 -0.57 -12.33 -10.55
N SER A 74 0.45 -12.63 -9.76
CA SER A 74 1.85 -12.32 -10.08
C SER A 74 2.63 -13.58 -10.45
N THR A 75 3.45 -13.54 -11.49
CA THR A 75 4.36 -14.63 -11.89
C THR A 75 5.77 -14.10 -12.10
N ILE A 76 6.74 -15.02 -12.07
CA ILE A 76 8.15 -14.73 -12.31
C ILE A 76 8.62 -15.72 -13.36
N ASP A 77 9.07 -15.20 -14.48
CA ASP A 77 9.80 -15.96 -15.50
C ASP A 77 11.23 -15.44 -15.60
N ILE A 78 12.06 -16.17 -16.34
CA ILE A 78 13.37 -15.68 -16.75
C ILE A 78 13.22 -15.07 -18.15
N ASP A 79 13.91 -13.96 -18.40
CA ASP A 79 13.93 -13.34 -19.73
C ASP A 79 14.58 -14.27 -20.78
N LYS A 80 14.42 -13.92 -22.06
CA LYS A 80 14.90 -14.76 -23.17
C LYS A 80 16.41 -14.98 -23.16
N GLU A 81 17.15 -14.09 -22.50
CA GLU A 81 18.61 -14.10 -22.47
C GLU A 81 19.15 -14.77 -21.20
N GLY A 82 18.29 -15.16 -20.26
CA GLY A 82 18.71 -15.77 -19.00
C GLY A 82 19.32 -14.81 -17.98
N ARG A 83 19.19 -13.49 -18.20
CA ARG A 83 19.91 -12.45 -17.45
C ARG A 83 19.05 -11.72 -16.44
N GLN A 84 17.73 -11.73 -16.63
CA GLN A 84 16.79 -10.99 -15.79
C GLN A 84 15.56 -11.82 -15.46
N PHE A 85 14.92 -11.49 -14.34
CA PHE A 85 13.58 -11.96 -14.04
C PHE A 85 12.55 -11.03 -14.67
N VAL A 86 11.45 -11.61 -15.12
CA VAL A 86 10.29 -10.89 -15.64
C VAL A 86 9.12 -11.11 -14.70
N TYR A 87 8.81 -10.09 -13.90
CA TYR A 87 7.68 -10.07 -13.00
C TYR A 87 6.43 -9.70 -13.79
N ARG A 88 5.51 -10.62 -14.01
CA ARG A 88 4.26 -10.36 -14.74
C ARG A 88 3.08 -10.27 -13.80
N TYR A 89 2.16 -9.37 -14.12
CA TYR A 89 0.92 -9.20 -13.40
C TYR A 89 -0.28 -9.36 -14.35
N ARG A 90 -1.24 -10.16 -13.90
CA ARG A 90 -2.57 -10.23 -14.48
C ARG A 90 -3.54 -9.62 -13.50
N LEU A 91 -4.26 -8.60 -13.95
CA LEU A 91 -5.22 -7.86 -13.15
C LEU A 91 -6.64 -8.14 -13.66
N SER A 92 -7.57 -8.32 -12.74
CA SER A 92 -9.00 -8.46 -13.04
C SER A 92 -9.83 -7.57 -12.13
N ASN A 93 -11.00 -7.17 -12.61
CA ASN A 93 -12.01 -6.48 -11.83
C ASN A 93 -13.29 -7.33 -11.80
N GLY A 94 -13.75 -7.72 -10.61
CA GLY A 94 -14.91 -8.57 -10.42
C GLY A 94 -16.19 -7.96 -11.00
N LYS A 95 -17.18 -8.82 -11.32
CA LYS A 95 -18.49 -8.39 -11.86
C LYS A 95 -19.30 -7.55 -10.86
N GLN A 96 -19.01 -7.69 -9.58
CA GLN A 96 -19.63 -6.98 -8.47
C GLN A 96 -19.05 -5.58 -8.23
N ALA A 97 -18.01 -5.17 -8.96
CA ALA A 97 -17.44 -3.84 -8.85
C ALA A 97 -18.40 -2.77 -9.41
N GLU A 98 -18.37 -1.58 -8.81
CA GLU A 98 -19.13 -0.42 -9.27
C GLU A 98 -18.25 0.62 -9.98
N GLN A 99 -16.93 0.52 -9.81
CA GLN A 99 -15.92 1.37 -10.42
C GLN A 99 -14.99 0.59 -11.34
N ASP A 100 -14.50 1.26 -12.38
CA ASP A 100 -13.41 0.78 -13.23
C ASP A 100 -12.08 0.95 -12.47
N ILE A 101 -11.14 0.00 -12.56
CA ILE A 101 -9.80 0.17 -11.99
C ILE A 101 -9.00 1.07 -12.93
N ASN A 102 -8.50 2.21 -12.45
CA ASN A 102 -7.76 3.17 -13.28
C ASN A 102 -6.31 3.40 -12.83
N ASN A 103 -5.93 2.88 -11.66
CA ASN A 103 -4.58 2.99 -11.12
C ASN A 103 -4.19 1.67 -10.46
N PHE A 104 -2.96 1.22 -10.73
CA PHE A 104 -2.29 0.10 -10.11
C PHE A 104 -0.87 0.51 -9.76
N TRP A 105 -0.55 0.59 -8.46
CA TRP A 105 0.73 1.09 -7.97
C TRP A 105 1.38 0.13 -6.97
N ILE A 106 2.65 -0.21 -7.14
CA ILE A 106 3.47 -1.01 -6.23
C ILE A 106 4.54 -0.09 -5.63
N CYS A 107 4.44 0.16 -4.32
CA CYS A 107 5.36 1.03 -3.60
C CYS A 107 6.57 0.27 -3.00
N CYS A 108 7.52 1.05 -2.47
CA CYS A 108 8.68 0.57 -1.71
C CYS A 108 9.57 -0.40 -2.47
N VAL A 109 9.66 -0.23 -3.78
CA VAL A 109 10.52 -1.04 -4.66
C VAL A 109 11.79 -0.23 -4.95
N PRO A 110 12.98 -0.80 -4.73
CA PRO A 110 14.21 -0.13 -5.14
C PRO A 110 14.19 0.13 -6.65
N LEU A 111 14.18 1.39 -7.07
CA LEU A 111 14.31 1.79 -8.48
C LEU A 111 15.75 2.25 -8.73
N GLN A 112 16.65 1.29 -8.95
CA GLN A 112 18.07 1.62 -9.19
C GLN A 112 18.38 1.97 -10.65
N VAL A 113 17.45 1.68 -11.57
CA VAL A 113 17.65 1.77 -13.02
C VAL A 113 17.23 3.09 -13.65
N PHE A 114 16.53 3.93 -12.89
CA PHE A 114 15.98 5.18 -13.40
C PHE A 114 15.87 6.20 -12.26
N VAL A 115 16.51 7.36 -12.43
CA VAL A 115 16.32 8.49 -11.51
C VAL A 115 15.02 9.15 -11.90
N VAL A 116 13.99 8.99 -11.06
CA VAL A 116 12.75 9.73 -11.26
C VAL A 116 12.99 11.16 -10.78
N PRO A 117 12.66 12.19 -11.58
CA PRO A 117 12.76 13.58 -11.16
C PRO A 117 11.94 13.84 -9.89
N GLU A 118 12.42 14.73 -9.02
CA GLU A 118 11.62 15.22 -7.89
C GLU A 118 10.34 15.91 -8.39
N ASP A 119 9.26 15.81 -7.62
CA ASP A 119 7.99 16.48 -7.92
C ASP A 119 8.21 18.01 -7.97
N GLU A 120 7.84 18.65 -9.08
CA GLU A 120 7.99 20.11 -9.20
C GLU A 120 6.95 20.84 -8.35
N PRO A 121 7.35 21.74 -7.44
CA PRO A 121 6.41 22.47 -6.61
C PRO A 121 5.50 23.35 -7.46
N PHE A 122 4.22 23.37 -7.09
CA PHE A 122 3.24 24.23 -7.75
C PHE A 122 3.62 25.71 -7.58
N PRO A 123 3.52 26.56 -8.62
CA PRO A 123 3.85 27.98 -8.51
C PRO A 123 2.96 28.68 -7.48
N LYS A 124 3.57 29.41 -6.55
CA LYS A 124 2.83 30.26 -5.61
C LYS A 124 2.21 31.45 -6.32
N LYS A 125 0.97 31.80 -5.96
CA LYS A 125 0.30 33.00 -6.47
C LYS A 125 1.01 34.25 -5.94
N THR A 126 1.22 35.23 -6.80
CA THR A 126 1.84 36.51 -6.46
C THR A 126 0.84 37.66 -6.40
N GLY A 127 -0.40 37.43 -6.85
CA GLY A 127 -1.44 38.46 -6.98
C GLY A 127 -1.36 39.24 -8.31
N ASP A 128 -0.28 39.07 -9.08
CA ASP A 128 -0.11 39.61 -10.42
C ASP A 128 -0.54 38.56 -11.45
N LYS A 129 -1.69 38.79 -12.10
CA LYS A 129 -2.31 37.83 -13.03
C LYS A 129 -1.40 37.42 -14.18
N ASP A 130 -0.57 38.33 -14.69
CA ASP A 130 0.27 38.03 -15.85
C ASP A 130 1.51 37.23 -15.44
N LYS A 131 2.10 37.55 -14.27
CA LYS A 131 3.17 36.74 -13.68
C LYS A 131 2.70 35.35 -13.29
N ASP A 132 1.53 35.24 -12.67
CA ASP A 132 0.96 33.96 -12.23
C ASP A 132 0.65 33.06 -13.44
N LYS A 133 0.10 33.61 -14.52
CA LYS A 133 -0.13 32.88 -15.79
C LYS A 133 1.18 32.43 -16.44
N ALA A 134 2.19 33.28 -16.48
CA ALA A 134 3.49 32.94 -17.06
C ALA A 134 4.18 31.83 -16.25
N ALA A 135 4.19 31.94 -14.92
CA ALA A 135 4.74 30.93 -14.02
C ALA A 135 4.01 29.59 -14.17
N MET A 136 2.68 29.63 -14.25
CA MET A 136 1.85 28.44 -14.48
C MET A 136 2.14 27.77 -15.83
N SER A 137 2.28 28.56 -16.90
CA SER A 137 2.63 28.07 -18.23
C SER A 137 3.99 27.36 -18.26
N GLU A 138 5.01 27.96 -17.63
CA GLU A 138 6.34 27.36 -17.53
C GLU A 138 6.34 26.10 -16.68
N TRP A 139 5.60 26.08 -15.57
CA TRP A 139 5.40 24.87 -14.75
C TRP A 139 4.72 23.75 -15.55
N TYR A 140 3.65 24.03 -16.30
CA TYR A 140 3.01 23.03 -17.17
C TYR A 140 3.96 22.46 -18.21
N LYS A 141 4.85 23.26 -18.80
CA LYS A 141 5.84 22.78 -19.77
C LYS A 141 6.82 21.79 -19.12
N ARG A 142 7.38 22.13 -17.97
CA ARG A 142 8.33 21.25 -17.28
C ARG A 142 7.68 20.00 -16.72
N MET A 143 6.48 20.11 -16.14
CA MET A 143 5.69 18.97 -15.69
C MET A 143 5.43 17.98 -16.83
N ARG A 144 5.06 18.46 -18.02
CA ARG A 144 4.89 17.61 -19.22
C ARG A 144 6.19 16.94 -19.65
N ALA A 145 7.31 17.67 -19.67
CA ALA A 145 8.61 17.09 -19.99
C ALA A 145 9.03 16.00 -18.98
N GLY A 146 8.75 16.21 -17.69
CA GLY A 146 8.95 15.20 -16.64
C GLY A 146 8.08 13.96 -16.86
N ALA A 147 6.80 14.15 -17.19
CA ALA A 147 5.89 13.06 -17.52
C ALA A 147 6.36 12.27 -18.75
N GLU A 148 6.80 12.93 -19.82
CA GLU A 148 7.37 12.29 -21.01
C GLU A 148 8.64 11.49 -20.69
N LEU A 149 9.51 12.01 -19.83
CA LEU A 149 10.70 11.30 -19.36
C LEU A 149 10.32 10.03 -18.56
N ILE A 150 9.33 10.14 -17.67
CA ILE A 150 8.81 9.01 -16.89
C ILE A 150 8.19 7.94 -17.80
N VAL A 151 7.36 8.34 -18.76
CA VAL A 151 6.72 7.40 -19.70
C VAL A 151 7.77 6.72 -20.57
N SER A 152 8.71 7.47 -21.16
CA SER A 152 9.77 6.88 -21.99
C SER A 152 10.72 5.96 -21.21
N GLY A 153 11.03 6.27 -19.95
CA GLY A 153 11.72 5.36 -19.04
C GLY A 153 10.89 4.13 -18.71
N GLY A 154 9.59 4.33 -18.47
CA GLY A 154 8.61 3.30 -18.22
C GLY A 154 8.47 2.32 -19.37
N ASP A 155 8.36 2.78 -20.61
CA ASP A 155 8.20 1.92 -21.79
C ASP A 155 9.34 0.90 -21.96
N ARG A 156 10.54 1.23 -21.43
CA ARG A 156 11.70 0.34 -21.48
C ARG A 156 11.65 -0.76 -20.43
N TYR A 157 11.18 -0.47 -19.22
CA TYR A 157 11.32 -1.38 -18.07
C TYR A 157 9.99 -1.92 -17.54
N LEU A 158 8.89 -1.21 -17.81
CA LEU A 158 7.53 -1.48 -17.35
C LEU A 158 6.57 -1.68 -18.53
N PRO A 159 6.71 -2.78 -19.31
CA PRO A 159 5.73 -3.10 -20.34
C PRO A 159 4.29 -3.00 -19.81
N ALA A 160 3.43 -2.41 -20.63
CA ALA A 160 2.04 -2.15 -20.30
C ALA A 160 1.12 -2.62 -21.44
N PRO A 161 -0.12 -3.06 -21.13
CA PRO A 161 -1.13 -3.27 -22.16
C PRO A 161 -1.49 -1.94 -22.84
N ALA A 162 -1.96 -1.99 -24.09
CA ALA A 162 -2.16 -0.80 -24.94
C ALA A 162 -3.12 0.28 -24.41
N SER A 163 -3.89 0.01 -23.36
CA SER A 163 -4.80 0.97 -22.71
C SER A 163 -4.24 1.53 -21.40
N TRP A 164 -2.96 1.29 -21.12
CA TRP A 164 -2.29 1.64 -19.87
C TRP A 164 -0.92 2.24 -20.15
N ASP A 165 -0.63 3.34 -19.46
CA ASP A 165 0.66 4.00 -19.47
C ASP A 165 1.48 3.52 -18.26
N PRO A 166 2.79 3.27 -18.41
CA PRO A 166 3.66 3.01 -17.27
C PRO A 166 3.76 4.27 -16.39
N SER A 167 3.89 4.04 -15.08
CA SER A 167 4.05 5.09 -14.09
C SER A 167 5.23 4.76 -13.18
N LEU A 168 6.21 5.65 -13.13
CA LEU A 168 7.31 5.62 -12.18
C LEU A 168 7.17 6.85 -11.28
N LYS A 169 7.29 6.66 -9.97
CA LYS A 169 7.27 7.74 -8.97
C LYS A 169 8.35 7.49 -7.94
N GLN A 170 9.01 8.57 -7.54
CA GLN A 170 9.94 8.64 -6.43
C GLN A 170 9.55 9.87 -5.60
N GLY A 171 9.13 9.68 -4.36
CA GLY A 171 8.64 10.76 -3.51
C GLY A 171 8.22 10.28 -2.12
N ASP A 172 8.18 11.19 -1.14
CA ASP A 172 7.76 10.98 0.26
C ASP A 172 8.37 9.73 0.92
N GLY A 173 9.66 9.50 0.69
CA GLY A 173 10.40 8.39 1.30
C GLY A 173 10.11 7.01 0.69
N SER A 174 9.43 6.92 -0.46
CA SER A 174 9.27 5.66 -1.19
C SER A 174 9.46 5.83 -2.71
N ALA A 175 10.07 4.80 -3.32
CA ALA A 175 10.10 4.65 -4.77
C ALA A 175 9.15 3.52 -5.15
N GLY A 176 8.51 3.62 -6.31
CA GLY A 176 7.61 2.58 -6.79
C GLY A 176 7.32 2.66 -8.27
N TYR A 177 6.53 1.72 -8.74
CA TYR A 177 6.12 1.65 -10.13
C TYR A 177 4.67 1.22 -10.23
N GLY A 178 4.07 1.47 -11.38
CA GLY A 178 2.69 1.14 -11.61
C GLY A 178 2.27 1.40 -13.03
N TRP A 179 0.95 1.39 -13.20
CA TRP A 179 0.30 1.65 -14.46
C TRP A 179 -0.95 2.51 -14.23
N LEU A 180 -1.12 3.47 -15.12
CA LEU A 180 -2.26 4.38 -15.15
C LEU A 180 -3.04 4.13 -16.43
N ALA A 181 -4.36 4.04 -16.33
CA ALA A 181 -5.19 3.88 -17.52
C ALA A 181 -5.08 5.11 -18.43
N HIS A 182 -5.00 4.90 -19.75
CA HIS A 182 -4.89 5.98 -20.73
C HIS A 182 -6.01 7.02 -20.54
N PHE A 183 -5.63 8.29 -20.49
CA PHE A 183 -6.57 9.40 -20.50
C PHE A 183 -6.78 9.89 -21.94
N THR A 184 -7.64 9.21 -22.71
CA THR A 184 -8.04 9.71 -24.04
C THR A 184 -9.54 9.90 -24.10
N LYS A 185 -9.99 11.06 -24.61
CA LYS A 185 -11.41 11.37 -24.79
C LYS A 185 -12.09 10.28 -25.62
N GLY A 186 -12.96 9.50 -24.98
CA GLY A 186 -13.80 8.48 -25.62
C GLY A 186 -13.44 7.01 -25.33
N ILE A 187 -12.36 6.73 -24.59
CA ILE A 187 -12.01 5.37 -24.13
C ILE A 187 -12.43 5.25 -22.65
N PRO A 188 -13.06 4.13 -22.21
CA PRO A 188 -13.39 3.93 -20.80
C PRO A 188 -12.15 4.04 -19.91
N TYR A 189 -12.35 4.63 -18.72
CA TYR A 189 -11.30 4.90 -17.74
C TYR A 189 -10.83 3.59 -17.10
N GLY A 190 -9.89 2.90 -17.73
CA GLY A 190 -9.25 1.72 -17.15
C GLY A 190 -10.03 0.43 -17.33
N MET A 191 -9.95 -0.47 -16.35
CA MET A 191 -10.47 -1.85 -16.43
C MET A 191 -11.90 -1.94 -15.87
N PRO A 192 -12.93 -2.15 -16.72
CA PRO A 192 -14.32 -2.22 -16.28
C PRO A 192 -14.65 -3.45 -15.42
N PRO A 193 -15.74 -3.43 -14.65
CA PRO A 193 -16.25 -4.60 -13.96
C PRO A 193 -16.43 -5.82 -14.87
N GLY A 194 -16.04 -7.00 -14.39
CA GLY A 194 -16.12 -8.26 -15.12
C GLY A 194 -15.06 -8.45 -16.20
N THR A 195 -14.02 -7.61 -16.25
CA THR A 195 -12.95 -7.70 -17.25
C THR A 195 -11.60 -8.00 -16.60
N TRP A 196 -10.61 -8.31 -17.43
CA TRP A 196 -9.23 -8.54 -17.01
C TRP A 196 -8.25 -8.09 -18.10
N ALA A 197 -7.01 -7.82 -17.70
CA ALA A 197 -5.89 -7.55 -18.58
C ALA A 197 -4.61 -8.19 -18.03
N GLU A 198 -3.69 -8.51 -18.94
CA GLU A 198 -2.34 -9.03 -18.68
C GLU A 198 -1.37 -8.31 -19.61
N GLY A 199 -0.07 -8.48 -19.38
CA GLY A 199 0.98 -7.73 -20.08
C GLY A 199 1.60 -6.61 -19.25
N PHE A 200 1.10 -6.38 -18.03
CA PHE A 200 1.80 -5.60 -17.02
C PHE A 200 3.05 -6.38 -16.60
N ALA A 201 4.24 -5.82 -16.80
CA ALA A 201 5.47 -6.51 -16.43
C ALA A 201 6.55 -5.57 -15.89
N PHE A 202 7.48 -6.12 -15.11
CA PHE A 202 8.70 -5.43 -14.71
C PHE A 202 9.92 -6.33 -14.93
N LEU A 203 10.85 -5.89 -15.78
CA LEU A 203 12.07 -6.63 -16.09
C LEU A 203 13.18 -6.19 -15.14
N ARG A 204 13.64 -7.10 -14.28
CA ARG A 204 14.53 -6.79 -13.16
C ARG A 204 15.44 -7.96 -12.79
N PRO A 205 16.73 -7.73 -12.50
CA PRO A 205 17.64 -8.77 -12.02
C PRO A 205 17.40 -9.15 -10.55
N GLU A 206 16.66 -8.35 -9.80
CA GLU A 206 16.40 -8.59 -8.38
C GLU A 206 15.50 -9.81 -8.16
N LEU A 207 15.80 -10.55 -7.10
CA LEU A 207 15.00 -11.67 -6.61
C LEU A 207 13.73 -11.19 -5.88
N PRO A 208 12.70 -12.07 -5.76
CA PRO A 208 11.37 -11.63 -5.38
C PRO A 208 11.23 -11.35 -3.89
N GLY A 209 10.67 -10.20 -3.54
CA GLY A 209 10.07 -9.93 -2.23
C GLY A 209 8.54 -9.82 -2.32
N VAL A 210 7.92 -9.39 -1.22
CA VAL A 210 6.48 -9.10 -1.16
C VAL A 210 6.27 -7.60 -1.04
N ARG A 211 5.44 -7.03 -1.91
CA ARG A 211 5.01 -5.63 -1.79
C ARG A 211 3.50 -5.55 -1.85
N ILE A 212 2.96 -4.42 -1.42
CA ILE A 212 1.54 -4.12 -1.55
C ILE A 212 1.32 -3.32 -2.82
N ALA A 213 0.49 -3.87 -3.69
CA ALA A 213 -0.10 -3.13 -4.77
C ALA A 213 -1.33 -2.37 -4.27
N LYS A 214 -1.33 -1.05 -4.39
CA LYS A 214 -2.48 -0.20 -4.20
C LYS A 214 -3.21 -0.02 -5.52
N LEU A 215 -4.47 -0.44 -5.56
CA LEU A 215 -5.36 -0.28 -6.71
C LEU A 215 -6.46 0.70 -6.37
N GLN A 216 -6.79 1.56 -7.33
CA GLN A 216 -7.83 2.57 -7.15
C GLN A 216 -8.82 2.54 -8.31
N GLY A 217 -10.07 2.78 -7.96
CA GLY A 217 -11.17 2.94 -8.89
C GLY A 217 -11.28 4.36 -9.45
N PHE A 218 -12.00 4.50 -10.55
CA PHE A 218 -12.39 5.80 -11.07
C PHE A 218 -13.72 6.28 -10.49
N ALA A 219 -13.70 7.43 -9.80
CA ALA A 219 -14.87 8.00 -9.13
C ALA A 219 -15.79 8.82 -10.06
N LYS A 220 -15.49 8.92 -11.37
CA LYS A 220 -16.27 9.66 -12.40
C LYS A 220 -16.53 11.13 -12.09
N ASN A 221 -15.78 11.69 -11.15
CA ASN A 221 -15.63 13.10 -10.89
C ASN A 221 -14.16 13.47 -11.08
N ASP A 222 -13.88 14.75 -11.35
CA ASP A 222 -12.52 15.28 -11.54
C ASP A 222 -11.74 15.33 -10.22
N GLN A 223 -11.66 14.20 -9.51
CA GLN A 223 -10.75 14.01 -8.40
C GLN A 223 -9.38 13.70 -8.97
N VAL A 224 -8.51 14.72 -8.98
CA VAL A 224 -7.10 14.53 -9.27
C VAL A 224 -6.51 13.66 -8.15
N PRO A 225 -5.71 12.62 -8.45
CA PRO A 225 -4.94 11.90 -7.44
C PRO A 225 -4.12 12.91 -6.61
N GLY A 226 -4.31 12.93 -5.29
CA GLY A 226 -3.67 13.94 -4.42
C GLY A 226 -4.56 15.10 -3.98
N SER A 227 -5.87 15.08 -4.31
CA SER A 227 -6.84 16.10 -3.86
C SER A 227 -7.12 16.12 -2.34
N TYR A 228 -6.21 15.62 -1.51
CA TYR A 228 -6.29 15.60 -0.05
C TYR A 228 -5.07 16.19 0.63
N ASP A 229 -4.21 16.90 -0.09
CA ASP A 229 -3.17 17.71 0.53
C ASP A 229 -3.79 18.94 1.21
N ILE A 230 -4.83 18.70 2.01
CA ILE A 230 -5.34 19.61 3.02
C ILE A 230 -4.20 19.74 4.01
N ASP A 231 -3.39 20.78 3.81
CA ASP A 231 -2.32 21.13 4.73
C ASP A 231 -2.98 21.63 6.03
N THR A 232 -3.04 20.73 7.02
CA THR A 232 -3.67 21.02 8.31
C THR A 232 -2.84 20.43 9.43
N ASP A 233 -2.64 21.21 10.49
CA ASP A 233 -2.01 20.76 11.73
C ASP A 233 -3.00 20.20 12.76
N ASP A 234 -4.31 20.20 12.47
CA ASP A 234 -5.32 19.65 13.37
C ASP A 234 -5.17 18.10 13.46
N PRO A 235 -4.85 17.55 14.64
CA PRO A 235 -4.66 16.11 14.80
C PRO A 235 -5.91 15.27 14.46
N LYS A 236 -7.12 15.82 14.63
CA LYS A 236 -8.37 15.12 14.29
C LYS A 236 -8.55 15.02 12.79
N LEU A 237 -8.32 16.11 12.07
CA LEU A 237 -8.36 16.12 10.61
C LEU A 237 -7.25 15.24 10.03
N LYS A 238 -6.02 15.29 10.58
CA LYS A 238 -4.94 14.36 10.20
C LYS A 238 -5.37 12.89 10.36
N ALA A 239 -6.02 12.55 11.49
CA ALA A 239 -6.50 11.19 11.73
C ALA A 239 -7.60 10.77 10.74
N GLU A 240 -8.52 11.68 10.40
CA GLU A 240 -9.59 11.43 9.43
C GLU A 240 -9.04 11.26 8.01
N ILE A 241 -8.14 12.15 7.57
CA ILE A 241 -7.42 12.03 6.29
C ILE A 241 -6.68 10.68 6.22
N ALA A 242 -5.98 10.30 7.29
CA ALA A 242 -5.28 9.02 7.35
C ALA A 242 -6.22 7.80 7.32
N ALA A 243 -7.43 7.90 7.89
CA ALA A 243 -8.44 6.84 7.84
C ALA A 243 -9.05 6.70 6.43
N ILE A 244 -9.33 7.83 5.80
CA ILE A 244 -9.82 7.90 4.42
C ILE A 244 -8.76 7.37 3.46
N ALA A 245 -7.49 7.80 3.57
CA ALA A 245 -6.39 7.34 2.73
C ALA A 245 -6.14 5.83 2.83
N ARG A 246 -6.32 5.23 4.03
CA ARG A 246 -6.27 3.78 4.24
C ARG A 246 -7.40 3.04 3.51
N SER A 247 -8.58 3.64 3.49
CA SER A 247 -9.78 3.09 2.85
C SER A 247 -9.86 3.40 1.34
N ASP A 248 -9.03 4.31 0.85
CA ASP A 248 -9.04 4.83 -0.51
C ASP A 248 -8.25 3.94 -1.49
N GLY A 249 -8.85 2.80 -1.79
CA GLY A 249 -8.36 1.81 -2.74
C GLY A 249 -8.48 0.40 -2.18
N ARG A 250 -7.87 -0.56 -2.88
CA ARG A 250 -7.73 -1.95 -2.48
C ARG A 250 -6.27 -2.36 -2.54
N TRP A 251 -5.85 -3.19 -1.58
CA TRP A 251 -4.45 -3.45 -1.28
C TRP A 251 -4.21 -4.94 -1.51
N LEU A 252 -3.34 -5.30 -2.47
CA LEU A 252 -3.07 -6.69 -2.83
C LEU A 252 -1.58 -7.01 -2.64
N PRO A 253 -1.24 -8.07 -1.91
CA PRO A 253 0.12 -8.59 -1.88
C PRO A 253 0.52 -9.11 -3.26
N VAL A 254 1.72 -8.73 -3.71
CA VAL A 254 2.31 -9.17 -4.97
C VAL A 254 3.77 -9.53 -4.81
N LEU A 255 4.24 -10.45 -5.66
CA LEU A 255 5.67 -10.64 -5.86
C LEU A 255 6.23 -9.41 -6.55
N ALA A 256 7.32 -8.85 -6.03
CA ALA A 256 7.99 -7.69 -6.61
C ALA A 256 9.51 -7.87 -6.59
N PRO A 257 10.26 -7.24 -7.52
CA PRO A 257 11.72 -7.29 -7.53
C PRO A 257 12.29 -6.47 -6.37
N VAL A 258 12.88 -7.13 -5.37
CA VAL A 258 13.30 -6.48 -4.12
C VAL A 258 14.76 -6.73 -3.81
N PHE A 259 15.19 -7.98 -3.88
CA PHE A 259 16.51 -8.37 -3.40
C PHE A 259 17.56 -8.23 -4.50
N PRO A 260 18.55 -7.34 -4.37
CA PRO A 260 19.67 -7.33 -5.29
C PRO A 260 20.41 -8.66 -5.22
N VAL A 261 20.81 -9.18 -6.38
CA VAL A 261 21.69 -10.35 -6.43
C VAL A 261 23.11 -9.81 -6.49
N PRO A 262 23.93 -9.97 -5.43
CA PRO A 262 25.30 -9.51 -5.47
C PRO A 262 26.09 -10.28 -6.53
N GLU A 263 26.98 -9.59 -7.22
CA GLU A 263 27.95 -10.20 -8.14
C GLU A 263 29.37 -9.94 -7.60
N PRO A 264 30.11 -10.99 -7.18
CA PRO A 264 29.73 -12.41 -7.13
C PRO A 264 28.68 -12.72 -6.05
N PHE A 265 27.95 -13.82 -6.22
CA PHE A 265 26.89 -14.23 -5.29
C PHE A 265 27.44 -14.63 -3.91
N ASP A 266 26.96 -13.96 -2.87
CA ASP A 266 27.26 -14.28 -1.47
C ASP A 266 25.99 -14.79 -0.78
N ALA A 267 25.98 -16.10 -0.53
CA ALA A 267 24.88 -16.80 0.13
C ALA A 267 24.58 -16.27 1.54
N THR A 268 25.60 -15.82 2.28
CA THR A 268 25.44 -15.33 3.66
C THR A 268 24.81 -13.94 3.65
N VAL A 269 25.32 -13.04 2.82
CA VAL A 269 24.77 -11.68 2.65
C VAL A 269 23.33 -11.76 2.19
N PHE A 270 23.06 -12.54 1.13
CA PHE A 270 21.70 -12.77 0.63
C PHE A 270 20.75 -13.30 1.71
N THR A 271 21.18 -14.30 2.49
CA THR A 271 20.33 -14.91 3.54
C THR A 271 20.02 -13.92 4.66
N ARG A 272 20.97 -13.03 5.01
CA ARG A 272 20.75 -11.96 6.00
C ARG A 272 19.77 -10.90 5.47
N GLU A 273 19.89 -10.51 4.21
CA GLU A 273 18.95 -9.57 3.57
C GLU A 273 17.54 -10.15 3.50
N LEU A 274 17.41 -11.43 3.11
CA LEU A 274 16.14 -12.14 3.11
C LEU A 274 15.50 -12.16 4.51
N TRP A 275 16.26 -12.47 5.55
CA TRP A 275 15.74 -12.42 6.92
C TRP A 275 15.31 -11.01 7.33
N SER A 276 16.12 -10.00 7.04
CA SER A 276 15.83 -8.60 7.34
C SER A 276 14.52 -8.13 6.70
N GLU A 277 14.26 -8.53 5.46
CA GLU A 277 13.01 -8.20 4.76
C GLU A 277 11.80 -8.91 5.41
N ILE A 278 11.93 -10.17 5.81
CA ILE A 278 10.86 -10.88 6.54
C ILE A 278 10.56 -10.18 7.87
N GLU A 279 11.60 -9.83 8.62
CA GLU A 279 11.49 -9.23 9.95
C GLU A 279 10.92 -7.81 9.94
N ASN A 280 11.33 -6.99 8.97
CA ASN A 280 10.99 -5.56 8.95
C ASN A 280 9.77 -5.23 8.08
N THR A 281 9.48 -6.04 7.05
CA THR A 281 8.45 -5.72 6.05
C THR A 281 7.25 -6.66 6.14
N TRP A 282 7.48 -7.97 6.33
CA TRP A 282 6.40 -8.96 6.24
C TRP A 282 5.67 -9.16 7.57
N TYR A 283 6.39 -9.05 8.69
CA TYR A 283 5.83 -9.19 10.03
C TYR A 283 5.61 -7.82 10.68
N ARG A 284 4.38 -7.56 11.15
CA ARG A 284 4.03 -6.34 11.89
C ARG A 284 3.13 -6.69 13.08
N ASP A 285 3.63 -6.48 14.29
CA ASP A 285 2.90 -6.80 15.52
C ASP A 285 1.83 -5.76 15.87
N ASP A 286 1.92 -4.56 15.28
CA ASP A 286 0.99 -3.44 15.49
C ASP A 286 -0.20 -3.44 14.52
N ASP A 287 -0.03 -4.03 13.34
CA ASP A 287 -1.00 -4.00 12.24
C ASP A 287 -1.22 -5.39 11.59
N TYR A 288 -1.95 -6.25 12.29
CA TYR A 288 -2.37 -7.57 11.80
C TYR A 288 -3.09 -7.52 10.44
N SER A 289 -3.72 -6.40 10.07
CA SER A 289 -4.42 -6.30 8.79
C SER A 289 -3.48 -6.29 7.57
N LEU A 290 -2.19 -6.02 7.79
CA LEU A 290 -1.15 -5.97 6.77
C LEU A 290 0.01 -6.96 7.01
N THR A 291 -0.03 -7.77 8.06
CA THR A 291 0.99 -8.81 8.30
C THR A 291 0.85 -9.94 7.28
N MET A 292 1.97 -10.44 6.77
CA MET A 292 2.00 -11.56 5.81
C MET A 292 2.18 -12.91 6.50
N LEU A 293 2.42 -12.94 7.80
CA LEU A 293 2.63 -14.19 8.53
C LEU A 293 2.20 -14.11 9.99
N ALA A 294 1.70 -15.23 10.49
CA ALA A 294 1.36 -15.42 11.90
C ALA A 294 2.62 -15.37 12.81
N PRO A 295 2.48 -14.94 14.08
CA PRO A 295 3.60 -14.90 15.04
C PRO A 295 4.32 -16.24 15.23
N GLU A 296 3.60 -17.37 15.19
CA GLU A 296 4.17 -18.71 15.33
C GLU A 296 5.03 -19.07 14.12
N VAL A 297 4.57 -18.71 12.91
CA VAL A 297 5.33 -18.90 11.68
C VAL A 297 6.59 -18.03 11.70
N PHE A 298 6.47 -16.77 12.13
CA PHE A 298 7.62 -15.86 12.29
C PHE A 298 8.67 -16.46 13.24
N THR A 299 8.22 -16.95 14.40
CA THR A 299 9.10 -17.57 15.40
C THR A 299 9.81 -18.80 14.85
N GLN A 300 9.10 -19.64 14.09
CA GLN A 300 9.70 -20.83 13.48
C GLN A 300 10.72 -20.45 12.39
N LEU A 301 10.40 -19.49 11.52
CA LEU A 301 11.34 -18.99 10.52
C LEU A 301 12.58 -18.38 11.19
N GLN A 302 12.40 -17.58 12.24
CA GLN A 302 13.53 -16.99 12.98
C GLN A 302 14.48 -18.07 13.50
N ARG A 303 13.96 -19.19 14.01
CA ARG A 303 14.79 -20.32 14.46
C ARG A 303 15.57 -20.94 13.31
N GLU A 304 14.95 -21.17 12.17
CA GLU A 304 15.62 -21.78 11.01
C GLU A 304 16.69 -20.84 10.44
N PHE A 305 16.43 -19.53 10.34
CA PHE A 305 17.43 -18.55 9.90
C PHE A 305 18.60 -18.40 10.88
N LYS A 306 18.33 -18.45 12.20
CA LYS A 306 19.37 -18.48 13.25
C LYS A 306 20.28 -19.72 13.16
N LEU A 307 19.83 -20.80 12.53
CA LEU A 307 20.66 -21.99 12.27
C LEU A 307 21.34 -21.93 10.90
N LEU A 308 20.64 -21.44 9.88
CA LEU A 308 21.15 -21.34 8.51
C LEU A 308 22.31 -20.36 8.38
N ILE A 309 22.18 -19.14 8.92
CA ILE A 309 23.20 -18.10 8.77
C ILE A 309 24.56 -18.55 9.34
N PRO A 310 24.67 -19.08 10.58
CA PRO A 310 25.94 -19.60 11.08
C PRO A 310 26.48 -20.79 10.28
N ALA A 311 25.60 -21.64 9.72
CA ALA A 311 26.04 -22.74 8.86
C ALA A 311 26.69 -22.22 7.57
N LEU A 312 26.17 -21.16 6.98
CA LEU A 312 26.74 -20.49 5.80
C LEU A 312 28.08 -19.82 6.14
N GLU A 313 28.14 -19.08 7.26
CA GLU A 313 29.37 -18.44 7.76
C GLU A 313 30.50 -19.45 8.02
N ALA A 314 30.14 -20.64 8.53
CA ALA A 314 31.06 -21.74 8.76
C ALA A 314 31.38 -22.56 7.49
N ASN A 315 30.88 -22.17 6.32
CA ASN A 315 30.96 -22.92 5.06
C ASN A 315 30.47 -24.39 5.18
N ASN A 316 29.54 -24.65 6.09
CA ASN A 316 28.94 -25.98 6.26
C ASN A 316 27.77 -26.18 5.30
N THR A 317 28.08 -26.43 4.03
CA THR A 317 27.09 -26.60 2.95
C THR A 317 26.06 -27.69 3.26
N SER A 318 26.44 -28.76 3.95
CA SER A 318 25.53 -29.85 4.31
C SER A 318 24.45 -29.38 5.30
N ALA A 319 24.86 -28.69 6.37
CA ALA A 319 23.93 -28.12 7.35
C ALA A 319 23.04 -27.04 6.72
N ALA A 320 23.59 -26.20 5.84
CA ALA A 320 22.83 -25.18 5.12
C ALA A 320 21.75 -25.80 4.22
N LYS A 321 22.10 -26.81 3.40
CA LYS A 321 21.14 -27.54 2.56
C LYS A 321 20.05 -28.21 3.39
N ALA A 322 20.39 -28.81 4.53
CA ALA A 322 19.40 -29.40 5.42
C ALA A 322 18.45 -28.34 6.02
N GLY A 323 18.95 -27.16 6.38
CA GLY A 323 18.14 -26.04 6.86
C GLY A 323 17.16 -25.52 5.80
N ILE A 324 17.64 -25.32 4.57
CA ILE A 324 16.79 -24.90 3.45
C ILE A 324 15.70 -25.94 3.17
N ALA A 325 16.06 -27.23 3.11
CA ALA A 325 15.10 -28.30 2.85
C ALA A 325 14.00 -28.37 3.92
N ARG A 326 14.33 -28.15 5.20
CA ARG A 326 13.34 -28.06 6.28
C ARG A 326 12.38 -26.89 6.09
N MET A 327 12.88 -25.71 5.76
CA MET A 327 12.04 -24.54 5.49
C MET A 327 11.13 -24.75 4.28
N LEU A 328 11.65 -25.34 3.20
CA LEU A 328 10.84 -25.69 2.02
C LEU A 328 9.71 -26.67 2.37
N ALA A 329 10.01 -27.72 3.13
CA ALA A 329 9.01 -28.67 3.59
C ALA A 329 7.96 -28.02 4.51
N TYR A 330 8.38 -27.13 5.40
CA TYR A 330 7.48 -26.39 6.28
C TYR A 330 6.53 -25.48 5.48
N MET A 331 7.03 -24.76 4.46
CA MET A 331 6.18 -23.94 3.59
C MET A 331 5.16 -24.77 2.79
N ALA A 332 5.58 -25.93 2.27
CA ALA A 332 4.66 -26.84 1.57
C ALA A 332 3.53 -27.35 2.49
N GLN A 333 3.83 -27.64 3.75
CA GLN A 333 2.83 -28.04 4.75
C GLN A 333 1.86 -26.89 5.09
N LEU A 334 2.38 -25.69 5.31
CA LEU A 334 1.58 -24.51 5.65
C LEU A 334 0.64 -24.05 4.54
N THR A 335 0.93 -24.41 3.28
CA THR A 335 0.18 -23.97 2.10
C THR A 335 -0.63 -25.08 1.43
N ALA A 336 -0.73 -26.26 2.06
CA ALA A 336 -1.57 -27.36 1.60
C ALA A 336 -3.07 -26.98 1.57
N PRO A 337 -3.88 -27.60 0.69
CA PRO A 337 -3.54 -28.66 -0.26
C PRO A 337 -2.81 -28.19 -1.52
N ASP A 338 -2.93 -26.91 -1.87
CA ASP A 338 -2.27 -26.31 -3.03
C ASP A 338 -0.83 -25.90 -2.69
N SER A 339 -0.02 -26.83 -2.20
CA SER A 339 1.32 -26.54 -1.64
C SER A 339 2.18 -25.70 -2.58
N VAL A 340 2.82 -24.68 -2.01
CA VAL A 340 3.85 -23.89 -2.69
C VAL A 340 5.16 -24.67 -2.64
N THR A 341 5.73 -24.95 -3.81
CA THR A 341 6.96 -25.73 -4.00
C THR A 341 7.93 -24.97 -4.92
N PRO A 342 9.23 -25.33 -4.95
CA PRO A 342 10.20 -24.69 -5.84
C PRO A 342 9.73 -24.64 -7.31
N GLU A 343 9.05 -25.68 -7.78
CA GLU A 343 8.59 -25.81 -9.17
C GLU A 343 7.45 -24.85 -9.51
N ASN A 344 6.66 -24.41 -8.51
CA ASN A 344 5.48 -23.58 -8.73
C ASN A 344 5.55 -22.18 -8.11
N ALA A 345 6.58 -21.87 -7.33
CA ALA A 345 6.71 -20.59 -6.63
C ALA A 345 6.67 -19.39 -7.59
N GLY A 346 7.27 -19.52 -8.78
CA GLY A 346 7.23 -18.51 -9.84
C GLY A 346 5.99 -18.56 -10.74
N GLN A 347 5.19 -19.61 -10.70
CA GLN A 347 4.26 -19.97 -11.79
C GLN A 347 2.85 -19.39 -11.68
N GLU A 348 2.10 -19.43 -12.78
CA GLU A 348 0.69 -19.07 -12.87
C GLU A 348 -0.21 -20.22 -12.41
N GLN A 349 -0.89 -20.09 -11.27
CA GLN A 349 -1.90 -21.05 -10.79
C GLN A 349 -3.16 -20.32 -10.35
N ALA A 350 -4.34 -20.93 -10.49
CA ALA A 350 -5.58 -20.33 -10.00
C ALA A 350 -5.55 -20.06 -8.48
N ALA A 351 -4.89 -20.93 -7.72
CA ALA A 351 -4.62 -20.73 -6.30
C ALA A 351 -3.76 -19.48 -6.00
N ASN A 352 -3.11 -18.88 -7.02
CA ASN A 352 -2.30 -17.67 -6.89
C ASN A 352 -3.10 -16.38 -7.13
N ASP A 353 -4.42 -16.46 -7.33
CA ASP A 353 -5.28 -15.29 -7.38
C ASP A 353 -5.38 -14.65 -5.99
N THR A 354 -4.69 -13.53 -5.82
CA THR A 354 -4.70 -12.78 -4.58
C THR A 354 -5.99 -11.96 -4.49
N THR A 355 -6.57 -11.89 -3.30
CA THR A 355 -7.71 -11.01 -2.98
C THR A 355 -7.23 -9.82 -2.14
N PRO A 356 -8.01 -8.72 -2.08
CA PRO A 356 -7.61 -7.57 -1.29
C PRO A 356 -7.48 -7.89 0.20
N LEU A 357 -6.42 -7.37 0.83
CA LEU A 357 -6.32 -7.32 2.27
C LEU A 357 -7.44 -6.44 2.85
N PRO A 358 -7.89 -6.75 4.08
CA PRO A 358 -8.81 -5.87 4.79
C PRO A 358 -8.14 -4.51 5.01
N THR A 359 -8.75 -3.44 4.50
CA THR A 359 -8.24 -2.06 4.62
C THR A 359 -8.64 -1.37 5.93
N THR A 360 -9.49 -2.02 6.72
CA THR A 360 -9.90 -1.60 8.05
C THR A 360 -9.72 -2.80 8.97
N ARG A 361 -9.22 -2.60 10.19
CA ARG A 361 -9.24 -3.62 11.26
C ARG A 361 -10.66 -4.16 11.36
N ALA A 362 -10.93 -5.31 10.75
CA ALA A 362 -12.12 -6.05 11.08
C ALA A 362 -11.94 -6.45 12.55
N PRO A 363 -12.97 -6.34 13.41
CA PRO A 363 -12.89 -7.00 14.70
C PRO A 363 -12.61 -8.48 14.44
N VAL A 364 -11.61 -9.02 15.15
CA VAL A 364 -11.05 -10.40 15.07
C VAL A 364 -12.11 -11.52 15.10
N THR A 365 -13.36 -11.18 15.37
CA THR A 365 -14.49 -12.09 15.53
C THR A 365 -15.30 -12.38 14.25
N ASP A 366 -14.98 -11.80 13.09
CA ASP A 366 -15.64 -12.16 11.82
C ASP A 366 -14.99 -13.43 11.22
N PRO A 367 -15.71 -14.56 11.10
CA PRO A 367 -15.17 -15.79 10.52
C PRO A 367 -14.86 -15.67 9.01
N ASN A 368 -15.32 -14.62 8.34
CA ASN A 368 -14.97 -14.29 6.95
C ASN A 368 -13.96 -13.13 6.86
N SER A 369 -13.47 -12.60 7.99
CA SER A 369 -12.28 -11.76 7.99
C SER A 369 -11.12 -12.58 7.45
N VAL A 370 -10.26 -11.95 6.66
CA VAL A 370 -8.98 -12.55 6.23
C VAL A 370 -8.10 -12.89 7.46
N ASP A 371 -8.48 -12.47 8.67
CA ASP A 371 -7.96 -12.98 9.95
C ASP A 371 -8.29 -14.46 10.24
N ALA A 372 -9.19 -15.12 9.50
CA ALA A 372 -9.28 -16.58 9.54
C ALA A 372 -8.16 -17.26 8.73
N ALA A 373 -7.54 -16.52 7.78
CA ALA A 373 -6.35 -16.96 7.04
C ALA A 373 -5.02 -16.62 7.77
N THR A 374 -5.06 -15.92 8.91
CA THR A 374 -3.89 -15.52 9.70
C THR A 374 -3.40 -16.56 10.72
N HIS A 375 -3.82 -17.83 10.61
CA HIS A 375 -3.14 -18.92 11.33
C HIS A 375 -1.83 -19.40 10.67
N THR A 376 -1.47 -18.84 9.51
CA THR A 376 -0.33 -19.33 8.70
C THR A 376 0.37 -18.17 7.97
N ILE A 377 1.07 -18.45 6.87
CA ILE A 377 1.73 -17.48 5.99
C ILE A 377 0.84 -17.15 4.78
N HIS A 378 0.80 -15.87 4.39
CA HIS A 378 0.15 -15.43 3.16
C HIS A 378 0.83 -16.08 1.95
N ARG A 379 0.03 -16.59 1.00
CA ARG A 379 0.53 -17.40 -0.12
C ARG A 379 1.61 -16.69 -0.95
N VAL A 380 1.48 -15.40 -1.20
CA VAL A 380 2.49 -14.61 -1.94
C VAL A 380 3.82 -14.54 -1.18
N ALA A 381 3.80 -14.44 0.15
CA ALA A 381 5.01 -14.48 0.97
C ALA A 381 5.64 -15.87 0.98
N ALA A 382 4.82 -16.93 1.04
CA ALA A 382 5.31 -18.30 0.88
C ALA A 382 5.99 -18.50 -0.49
N ARG A 383 5.40 -17.98 -1.57
CA ARG A 383 5.99 -18.01 -2.93
C ARG A 383 7.32 -17.27 -2.99
N ALA A 384 7.39 -16.06 -2.46
CA ALA A 384 8.64 -15.31 -2.39
C ALA A 384 9.71 -16.09 -1.62
N LEU A 385 9.39 -16.60 -0.43
CA LEU A 385 10.33 -17.36 0.40
C LEU A 385 10.81 -18.64 -0.29
N VAL A 386 9.89 -19.45 -0.84
CA VAL A 386 10.24 -20.70 -1.52
C VAL A 386 11.10 -20.44 -2.76
N PHE A 387 10.81 -19.40 -3.54
CA PHE A 387 11.62 -19.02 -4.70
C PHE A 387 13.05 -18.64 -4.27
N ASN A 388 13.20 -17.79 -3.26
CA ASN A 388 14.50 -17.36 -2.74
C ASN A 388 15.31 -18.51 -2.12
N LEU A 389 14.65 -19.42 -1.41
CA LEU A 389 15.28 -20.61 -0.82
C LEU A 389 15.76 -21.58 -1.90
N ALA A 390 14.96 -21.79 -2.95
CA ALA A 390 15.36 -22.60 -4.10
C ALA A 390 16.55 -21.99 -4.83
N TYR A 391 16.53 -20.67 -5.07
CA TYR A 391 17.64 -19.93 -5.67
C TYR A 391 18.92 -20.06 -4.84
N LEU A 392 18.83 -19.85 -3.52
CA LEU A 392 19.94 -20.03 -2.60
C LEU A 392 20.51 -21.46 -2.70
N GLN A 393 19.65 -22.48 -2.64
CA GLN A 393 20.06 -23.88 -2.70
C GLN A 393 20.79 -24.24 -4.00
N GLU A 394 20.34 -23.71 -5.14
CA GLU A 394 20.99 -23.90 -6.45
C GLU A 394 22.39 -23.27 -6.48
N HIS A 395 22.57 -22.13 -5.81
CA HIS A 395 23.82 -21.37 -5.80
C HIS A 395 24.74 -21.69 -4.61
N LEU A 396 24.35 -22.60 -3.71
CA LEU A 396 25.20 -23.13 -2.64
C LEU A 396 26.35 -23.98 -3.22
N GLY A 397 27.40 -23.31 -3.67
CA GLY A 397 28.62 -23.92 -4.23
C GLY A 397 29.20 -23.19 -5.44
N SER A 398 28.48 -22.22 -6.01
CA SER A 398 28.92 -21.44 -7.18
C SER A 398 29.87 -20.29 -6.83
N GLY A 399 30.03 -19.98 -5.54
CA GLY A 399 31.03 -19.04 -5.05
C GLY A 399 32.38 -19.72 -4.86
N LYS A 400 33.20 -19.75 -5.93
CA LYS A 400 34.64 -19.94 -5.86
C LYS A 400 35.35 -19.05 -6.86
#